data_AF-A0A1H5Y9Z7-F1
#
_entry.id   AF-A0A1H5Y9Z7-F1
#
_cell.length_a   1.000
_cell.length_b   1.000
_cell.length_c   1.000
_cell.angle_alpha   90.00
_cell.angle_beta   90.00
_cell.angle_gamma   90.00
#
_symmetry.space_group_name_H-M   'P 1'
#
loop_
_entity.id
_entity.type
_entity.pdbx_description
1 polymer ?
#
loop_
_entity_poly.entity_id
_entity_poly.type
_entity_poly.pdbx_seq_one_letter_code
_entity_poly.pdbx_strand_id
1 'polypeptide(L)'
;MFPLGLALSTEFWAKRQRSGAIWLEVTAWLPVPFMAITLLLVIASQIGRIEEYLPVAGQVVPIYIAFMAVMPFLARLTAYAFRLDTQAGRALVFSAGTRNSLVVLPLALALPDGWILASVVIVTQTLVELVGELIYIRLVPSIIFQESKSLEISKALSKKK
;
A
#
# COMPACT_ATOMS: atom_id res chain seq x y z
N MET A 1 -4.23 12.74 -15.67
CA MET A 1 -3.38 13.95 -15.85
C MET A 1 -3.99 15.18 -15.19
N PHE A 2 -5.25 15.51 -15.46
CA PHE A 2 -5.93 16.67 -14.84
C PHE A 2 -5.86 16.71 -13.29
N PRO A 3 -6.08 15.61 -12.54
CA PRO A 3 -5.97 15.63 -11.08
C PRO A 3 -4.55 15.92 -10.59
N LEU A 4 -3.53 15.43 -11.29
CA LEU A 4 -2.12 15.67 -10.93
C LEU A 4 -1.75 17.15 -11.14
N GLY A 5 -2.25 17.78 -12.20
CA GLY A 5 -2.06 19.21 -12.44
C GLY A 5 -2.64 20.05 -11.29
N LEU A 6 -3.87 19.75 -10.87
CA LEU A 6 -4.51 20.42 -9.74
C LEU A 6 -3.74 20.22 -8.42
N ALA A 7 -3.22 19.02 -8.18
CA ALA A 7 -2.42 18.72 -7.00
C ALA A 7 -1.15 19.58 -6.96
N LEU A 8 -0.41 19.65 -8.07
CA LEU A 8 0.80 20.48 -8.16
C LEU A 8 0.51 21.97 -7.99
N SER A 9 -0.59 22.46 -8.57
CA SER A 9 -1.04 23.85 -8.38
C SER A 9 -1.38 24.15 -6.91
N THR A 10 -2.04 23.21 -6.23
CA THR A 10 -2.41 23.35 -4.81
C THR A 10 -1.17 23.30 -3.90
N GLU A 11 -0.21 22.41 -4.19
CA GLU A 11 1.05 22.33 -3.46
C GLU A 11 1.89 23.61 -3.63
N PHE A 12 1.95 24.15 -4.85
CA PHE A 12 2.64 25.40 -5.14
C PHE A 12 2.00 26.59 -4.40
N TRP A 13 0.66 26.62 -4.33
CA TRP A 13 -0.07 27.65 -3.57
C TRP A 13 0.15 27.52 -2.06
N ALA A 14 0.17 26.28 -1.53
CA ALA A 14 0.43 26.00 -0.13
C ALA A 14 1.83 26.45 0.33
N LYS A 15 2.84 26.35 -0.54
CA LYS A 15 4.19 26.86 -0.27
C LYS A 15 4.26 28.39 -0.16
N ARG A 16 3.29 29.11 -0.76
CA ARG A 16 3.28 30.58 -0.81
C ARG A 16 2.33 31.23 0.19
N GLN A 17 1.25 30.56 0.57
CA GLN A 17 0.19 31.17 1.38
C GLN A 17 -0.32 30.24 2.48
N ARG A 18 -0.56 30.81 3.68
CA ARG A 18 -1.03 30.05 4.86
C ARG A 18 -2.39 29.38 4.65
N SER A 19 -3.29 30.01 3.88
CA SER A 19 -4.56 29.38 3.50
C SER A 19 -4.33 28.10 2.69
N GLY A 20 -3.40 28.10 1.74
CA GLY A 20 -3.06 26.92 0.94
C GLY A 20 -2.51 25.78 1.79
N ALA A 21 -1.73 26.08 2.83
CA ALA A 21 -1.23 25.07 3.77
C ALA A 21 -2.37 24.41 4.58
N ILE A 22 -3.33 25.19 5.06
CA ILE A 22 -4.53 24.67 5.77
C ILE A 22 -5.37 23.80 4.83
N TRP A 23 -5.58 24.23 3.58
CA TRP A 23 -6.29 23.43 2.58
C TRP A 23 -5.58 22.10 2.28
N LEU A 24 -4.26 22.10 2.19
CA LEU A 24 -3.46 20.90 1.96
C LEU A 24 -3.56 19.93 3.14
N GLU A 25 -3.56 20.44 4.37
CA GLU A 25 -3.72 19.62 5.59
C GLU A 25 -5.09 18.93 5.66
N VAL A 26 -6.18 19.68 5.41
CA VAL A 26 -7.54 19.12 5.37
C VAL A 26 -7.68 18.08 4.26
N THR A 27 -7.16 18.39 3.07
CA THR A 27 -7.25 17.47 1.92
C THR A 27 -6.34 16.26 2.05
N ALA A 28 -5.26 16.32 2.84
CA ALA A 28 -4.40 15.17 3.11
C ALA A 28 -5.09 14.09 3.95
N TRP A 29 -6.11 14.44 4.73
CA TRP A 29 -6.89 13.48 5.52
C TRP A 29 -7.97 12.76 4.72
N LEU A 30 -8.53 13.43 3.70
CA LEU A 30 -9.66 12.97 2.87
C LEU A 30 -9.45 11.65 2.10
N PRO A 31 -8.24 11.30 1.60
CA PRO A 31 -7.99 10.04 0.90
C PRO A 31 -8.35 8.81 1.74
N VAL A 32 -8.08 8.83 3.05
CA VAL A 32 -8.31 7.67 3.93
C VAL A 32 -9.80 7.29 4.01
N PRO A 33 -10.74 8.18 4.39
CA PRO A 33 -12.15 7.85 4.45
C PRO A 33 -12.74 7.56 3.06
N PHE A 34 -12.31 8.26 2.01
CA PHE A 34 -12.80 7.97 0.65
C PHE A 34 -12.37 6.61 0.15
N MET A 35 -11.13 6.19 0.43
CA MET A 35 -10.66 4.85 0.11
C MET A 35 -11.45 3.80 0.88
N ALA A 36 -11.72 4.03 2.16
CA ALA A 36 -12.53 3.12 2.97
C ALA A 36 -13.95 2.95 2.41
N ILE A 37 -14.63 4.06 2.05
CA ILE A 37 -15.95 4.03 1.43
C ILE A 37 -15.91 3.31 0.08
N THR A 38 -14.90 3.60 -0.74
CA THR A 38 -14.73 2.96 -2.06
C THR A 38 -14.58 1.45 -1.91
N LEU A 39 -13.70 1.00 -1.01
CA LEU A 39 -13.52 -0.42 -0.71
C LEU A 39 -14.81 -1.07 -0.22
N LEU A 40 -15.52 -0.42 0.70
CA LEU A 40 -16.82 -0.91 1.19
C LEU A 40 -17.81 -1.12 0.05
N LEU A 41 -17.97 -0.11 -0.83
CA LEU A 41 -18.89 -0.17 -1.97
C LEU A 41 -18.47 -1.24 -2.98
N VAL A 42 -17.17 -1.37 -3.26
CA VAL A 42 -16.62 -2.39 -4.17
C VAL A 42 -16.87 -3.78 -3.62
N ILE A 43 -16.60 -4.03 -2.33
CA ILE A 43 -16.82 -5.34 -1.69
C ILE A 43 -18.31 -5.66 -1.68
N ALA A 44 -19.17 -4.72 -1.28
CA ALA A 44 -20.62 -4.90 -1.28
C ALA A 44 -21.16 -5.23 -2.68
N SER A 45 -20.64 -4.58 -3.73
CA SER A 45 -21.02 -4.86 -5.12
C SER A 45 -20.53 -6.20 -5.64
N GLN A 46 -19.45 -6.75 -5.07
CA GLN A 46 -18.84 -7.99 -5.56
C GLN A 46 -19.18 -9.23 -4.73
N ILE A 47 -19.84 -9.08 -3.57
CA ILE A 47 -20.09 -10.21 -2.66
C ILE A 47 -20.87 -11.35 -3.33
N GLY A 48 -21.93 -11.03 -4.08
CA GLY A 48 -22.72 -12.04 -4.81
C GLY A 48 -21.98 -12.69 -5.98
N ARG A 49 -20.94 -12.04 -6.51
CA ARG A 49 -20.10 -12.57 -7.61
C ARG A 49 -18.96 -13.43 -7.06
N ILE A 50 -18.41 -13.08 -5.89
CA ILE A 50 -17.34 -13.85 -5.27
C ILE A 50 -17.79 -15.28 -4.95
N GLU A 51 -19.06 -15.49 -4.59
CA GLU A 51 -19.65 -16.82 -4.36
C GLU A 51 -19.53 -17.76 -5.57
N GLU A 52 -19.74 -17.23 -6.77
CA GLU A 52 -19.66 -17.99 -8.03
C GLU A 52 -18.20 -18.30 -8.44
N TYR A 53 -17.26 -17.41 -8.11
CA TYR A 53 -15.84 -17.51 -8.50
C TYR A 53 -14.89 -17.84 -7.34
N LEU A 54 -15.43 -18.30 -6.20
CA LEU A 54 -14.70 -18.69 -4.99
C LEU A 54 -13.58 -19.70 -5.25
N PRO A 55 -13.76 -20.72 -6.11
CA PRO A 55 -12.69 -21.64 -6.47
C PRO A 55 -11.49 -20.94 -7.14
N VAL A 56 -11.74 -19.94 -7.98
CA VAL A 56 -10.67 -19.19 -8.66
C VAL A 56 -9.99 -18.22 -7.71
N ALA A 57 -10.75 -17.54 -6.85
CA ALA A 57 -10.20 -16.71 -5.77
C ALA A 57 -9.25 -17.52 -4.88
N GLY A 58 -9.63 -18.75 -4.51
CA GLY A 58 -8.79 -19.66 -3.73
C GLY A 58 -7.47 -20.03 -4.41
N GLN A 59 -7.44 -20.13 -5.74
CA GLN A 59 -6.22 -20.46 -6.49
C GLN A 59 -5.23 -19.29 -6.60
N VAL A 60 -5.72 -18.04 -6.65
CA VAL A 60 -4.86 -16.86 -6.79
C VAL A 60 -4.32 -16.34 -5.46
N VAL A 61 -5.01 -16.60 -4.34
CA VAL A 61 -4.58 -16.16 -3.00
C VAL A 61 -3.16 -16.64 -2.65
N PRO A 62 -2.77 -17.91 -2.83
CA PRO A 62 -1.41 -18.37 -2.58
C PRO A 62 -0.35 -17.61 -3.39
N ILE A 63 -0.67 -17.24 -4.63
CA ILE A 63 0.24 -16.48 -5.50
C ILE A 63 0.45 -15.08 -4.91
N TYR A 64 -0.60 -14.42 -4.43
CA TYR A 64 -0.50 -13.11 -3.79
C TYR A 64 0.26 -13.17 -2.46
N ILE A 65 0.02 -14.20 -1.65
CA ILE A 65 0.77 -14.42 -0.41
C ILE A 65 2.25 -14.65 -0.71
N ALA A 66 2.58 -15.45 -1.73
CA ALA A 66 3.96 -15.70 -2.14
C ALA A 66 4.62 -14.41 -2.66
N PHE A 67 3.91 -13.64 -3.49
CA PHE A 67 4.35 -12.34 -3.97
C PHE A 67 4.68 -11.41 -2.81
N MET A 68 3.77 -11.30 -1.83
CA MET A 68 4.00 -10.55 -0.61
C MET A 68 5.21 -11.09 0.15
N ALA A 69 5.31 -12.38 0.39
CA ALA A 69 6.45 -12.93 1.12
C ALA A 69 7.80 -12.58 0.46
N VAL A 70 7.87 -12.58 -0.88
CA VAL A 70 9.12 -12.31 -1.63
C VAL A 70 9.48 -10.82 -1.68
N MET A 71 8.50 -9.93 -1.80
CA MET A 71 8.75 -8.50 -2.06
C MET A 71 9.64 -7.80 -1.03
N PRO A 72 9.51 -8.01 0.28
CA PRO A 72 10.36 -7.36 1.27
C PRO A 72 11.84 -7.75 1.14
N PHE A 73 12.14 -8.97 0.70
CA PHE A 73 13.51 -9.42 0.43
C PHE A 73 14.09 -8.72 -0.80
N LEU A 74 13.32 -8.63 -1.89
CA LEU A 74 13.73 -7.91 -3.09
C LEU A 74 13.92 -6.41 -2.82
N ALA A 75 12.98 -5.80 -2.10
CA ALA A 75 13.09 -4.40 -1.68
C ALA A 75 14.30 -4.16 -0.78
N ARG A 76 14.62 -5.08 0.13
CA ARG A 76 15.84 -5.01 0.95
C ARG A 76 17.12 -5.12 0.10
N LEU A 77 17.16 -6.04 -0.86
CA LEU A 77 18.29 -6.19 -1.77
C LEU A 77 18.52 -4.92 -2.59
N THR A 78 17.45 -4.35 -3.14
CA THR A 78 17.49 -3.08 -3.87
C THR A 78 17.94 -1.93 -2.98
N ALA A 79 17.38 -1.82 -1.76
CA ALA A 79 17.81 -0.81 -0.80
C ALA A 79 19.31 -0.91 -0.47
N TYR A 80 19.84 -2.12 -0.33
CA TYR A 80 21.27 -2.35 -0.12
C TYR A 80 22.11 -1.97 -1.35
N ALA A 81 21.69 -2.40 -2.54
CA ALA A 81 22.39 -2.10 -3.80
C ALA A 81 22.51 -0.58 -4.04
N PHE A 82 21.46 0.18 -3.69
CA PHE A 82 21.41 1.64 -3.83
C PHE A 82 21.81 2.41 -2.56
N ARG A 83 22.24 1.71 -1.49
CA ARG A 83 22.66 2.29 -0.20
C ARG A 83 21.61 3.24 0.41
N LEU A 84 20.33 2.86 0.31
CA LEU A 84 19.23 3.62 0.91
C LEU A 84 19.31 3.59 2.45
N ASP A 85 18.90 4.69 3.07
CA ASP A 85 18.74 4.75 4.52
C ASP A 85 17.55 3.88 4.99
N THR A 86 17.41 3.71 6.31
CA THR A 86 16.36 2.85 6.87
C THR A 86 14.96 3.39 6.58
N GLN A 87 14.79 4.70 6.45
CA GLN A 87 13.49 5.29 6.14
C GLN A 87 13.10 5.04 4.68
N ALA A 88 13.98 5.31 3.72
CA ALA A 88 13.72 5.04 2.31
C ALA A 88 13.62 3.53 2.02
N GLY A 89 14.41 2.70 2.69
CA GLY A 89 14.30 1.25 2.62
C GLY A 89 12.94 0.72 3.07
N ARG A 90 12.41 1.24 4.19
CA ARG A 90 11.04 0.92 4.64
C ARG A 90 10.01 1.37 3.61
N ALA A 91 10.09 2.62 3.15
CA ALA A 91 9.19 3.14 2.12
C ALA A 91 9.22 2.29 0.85
N LEU A 92 10.39 1.79 0.44
CA LEU A 92 10.53 0.90 -0.71
C LEU A 92 9.81 -0.44 -0.51
N VAL A 93 9.90 -1.05 0.68
CA VAL A 93 9.18 -2.31 0.97
C VAL A 93 7.67 -2.11 0.88
N PHE A 94 7.14 -1.06 1.52
CA PHE A 94 5.71 -0.75 1.47
C PHE A 94 5.28 -0.40 0.04
N SER A 95 6.05 0.41 -0.69
CA SER A 95 5.69 0.77 -2.07
C SER A 95 5.80 -0.39 -3.05
N ALA A 96 6.73 -1.31 -2.87
CA ALA A 96 6.91 -2.45 -3.78
C ALA A 96 5.91 -3.58 -3.51
N GLY A 97 5.50 -3.74 -2.25
CA GLY A 97 4.53 -4.74 -1.82
C GLY A 97 3.07 -4.36 -2.11
N THR A 98 2.79 -3.10 -2.43
CA THR A 98 1.44 -2.57 -2.61
C THR A 98 1.20 -2.22 -4.06
N ARG A 99 0.14 -2.79 -4.65
CA ARG A 99 -0.24 -2.51 -6.04
C ARG A 99 -1.54 -1.74 -6.02
N ASN A 100 -1.59 -0.64 -6.76
CA ASN A 100 -2.85 0.08 -6.95
C ASN A 100 -3.70 -0.59 -8.03
N SER A 101 -4.21 -1.78 -7.75
CA SER A 101 -5.04 -2.56 -8.67
C SER A 101 -6.44 -1.98 -8.84
N LEU A 102 -6.90 -1.20 -7.87
CA LEU A 102 -8.19 -0.50 -7.93
C LEU A 102 -8.26 0.53 -9.06
N VAL A 103 -7.14 1.10 -9.51
CA VAL A 103 -7.14 2.01 -10.67
C VAL A 103 -7.64 1.31 -11.95
N VAL A 104 -7.44 0.00 -12.06
CA VAL A 104 -7.84 -0.79 -13.23
C VAL A 104 -9.26 -1.36 -13.07
N LEU A 105 -9.80 -1.40 -11.85
CA LEU A 105 -11.12 -1.98 -11.59
C LEU A 105 -12.27 -1.33 -12.37
N PRO A 106 -12.37 0.02 -12.50
CA PRO A 106 -13.41 0.65 -13.31
C PRO A 106 -13.36 0.22 -14.78
N LEU A 107 -12.16 -0.02 -15.31
CA LEU A 107 -11.98 -0.53 -16.68
C LEU A 107 -12.47 -1.98 -16.79
N ALA A 108 -12.14 -2.82 -15.81
CA ALA A 108 -12.61 -4.21 -15.77
C ALA A 108 -14.15 -4.31 -15.68
N LEU A 109 -14.79 -3.40 -14.94
CA LEU A 109 -16.25 -3.34 -14.81
C LEU A 109 -16.95 -2.73 -16.04
N ALA A 110 -16.24 -1.95 -16.84
CA ALA A 110 -16.77 -1.34 -18.06
C ALA A 110 -16.68 -2.27 -19.30
N LEU A 111 -15.96 -3.37 -19.20
CA LEU A 111 -15.78 -4.35 -20.27
C LEU A 111 -16.92 -5.39 -20.27
N PRO A 112 -17.28 -5.96 -21.44
CA PRO A 112 -18.30 -7.02 -21.54
C PRO A 112 -17.96 -8.27 -20.71
N ASP A 113 -18.96 -9.14 -20.48
CA ASP A 113 -18.98 -10.28 -19.55
C ASP A 113 -17.79 -11.27 -19.57
N GLY A 114 -16.85 -11.17 -20.51
CA GLY A 114 -15.60 -11.92 -20.49
C GLY A 114 -14.58 -11.48 -19.42
N TRP A 115 -14.77 -10.33 -18.77
CA TRP A 115 -13.79 -9.74 -17.84
C TRP A 115 -14.19 -9.79 -16.36
N ILE A 116 -15.29 -10.47 -16.03
CA ILE A 116 -15.79 -10.67 -14.66
C ILE A 116 -14.70 -11.24 -13.74
N LEU A 117 -13.89 -12.15 -14.28
CA LEU A 117 -12.76 -12.76 -13.59
C LEU A 117 -11.73 -11.73 -13.13
N ALA A 118 -11.45 -10.72 -13.95
CA ALA A 118 -10.48 -9.67 -13.62
C ALA A 118 -10.95 -8.84 -12.41
N SER A 119 -12.24 -8.52 -12.34
CA SER A 119 -12.81 -7.79 -11.21
C SER A 119 -12.69 -8.56 -9.89
N VAL A 120 -12.94 -9.87 -9.91
CA VAL A 120 -12.79 -10.74 -8.73
C VAL A 120 -11.33 -10.83 -8.31
N VAL A 121 -10.44 -11.10 -9.25
CA VAL A 121 -8.98 -11.19 -9.05
C VAL A 121 -8.41 -9.91 -8.44
N ILE A 122 -8.83 -8.74 -8.92
CA ILE A 122 -8.41 -7.42 -8.40
C ILE A 122 -8.89 -7.22 -6.95
N VAL A 123 -10.16 -7.54 -6.65
CA VAL A 123 -10.70 -7.37 -5.29
C VAL A 123 -10.03 -8.34 -4.32
N THR A 124 -9.89 -9.61 -4.70
CA THR A 124 -9.15 -10.60 -3.89
C THR A 124 -7.73 -10.13 -3.62
N GLN A 125 -7.04 -9.62 -4.62
CA GLN A 125 -5.68 -9.09 -4.44
C GLN A 125 -5.66 -7.90 -3.48
N THR A 126 -6.60 -6.96 -3.61
CA THR A 126 -6.68 -5.78 -2.74
C THR A 126 -6.90 -6.19 -1.28
N LEU A 127 -7.78 -7.16 -1.03
CA LEU A 127 -8.01 -7.68 0.32
C LEU A 127 -6.78 -8.38 0.91
N VAL A 128 -6.10 -9.22 0.12
CA VAL A 128 -4.87 -9.89 0.56
C VAL A 128 -3.78 -8.85 0.87
N GLU A 129 -3.61 -7.84 0.01
CA GLU A 129 -2.63 -6.77 0.23
C GLU A 129 -2.93 -5.98 1.51
N LEU A 130 -4.17 -5.57 1.74
CA LEU A 130 -4.55 -4.84 2.95
C LEU A 130 -4.25 -5.63 4.23
N VAL A 131 -4.56 -6.93 4.25
CA VAL A 131 -4.25 -7.79 5.40
C VAL A 131 -2.74 -7.94 5.57
N GLY A 132 -2.02 -8.15 4.47
CA GLY A 132 -0.58 -8.31 4.49
C GLY A 132 0.17 -7.02 4.86
N GLU A 133 -0.36 -5.85 4.51
CA GLU A 133 0.16 -4.55 4.96
C GLU A 133 0.06 -4.39 6.48
N LEU A 134 -1.03 -4.85 7.10
CA LEU A 134 -1.14 -4.88 8.57
C LEU A 134 -0.05 -5.74 9.21
N ILE A 135 0.35 -6.83 8.54
CA ILE A 135 1.47 -7.66 8.97
C ILE A 135 2.80 -6.91 8.75
N TYR A 136 2.97 -6.24 7.61
CA TYR A 136 4.18 -5.47 7.29
C TYR A 136 4.46 -4.35 8.28
N ILE A 137 3.42 -3.67 8.78
CA ILE A 137 3.54 -2.64 9.83
C ILE A 137 4.35 -3.17 11.03
N ARG A 138 4.26 -4.47 11.34
CA ARG A 138 5.03 -5.09 12.42
C ARG A 138 6.33 -5.72 11.94
N LEU A 139 6.30 -6.41 10.81
CA LEU A 139 7.43 -7.19 10.28
C LEU A 139 8.59 -6.30 9.82
N VAL A 140 8.28 -5.25 9.06
CA VAL A 140 9.27 -4.41 8.39
C VAL A 140 10.17 -3.67 9.39
N PRO A 141 9.65 -2.92 10.39
CA PRO A 141 10.50 -2.24 11.37
C PRO A 141 11.18 -3.19 12.36
N SER A 142 10.67 -4.42 12.56
CA SER A 142 11.24 -5.36 13.53
C SER A 142 12.32 -6.27 12.93
N ILE A 143 12.25 -6.62 11.65
CA ILE A 143 13.07 -7.68 11.05
C ILE A 143 13.88 -7.17 9.86
N ILE A 144 13.28 -6.32 9.03
CA ILE A 144 13.85 -5.94 7.73
C ILE A 144 14.72 -4.70 7.87
N PHE A 145 14.17 -3.65 8.48
CA PHE A 145 14.86 -2.40 8.81
C PHE A 145 14.67 -2.15 10.29
N GLN A 146 15.51 -2.81 11.10
CA GLN A 146 15.42 -2.74 12.56
C GLN A 146 15.49 -1.31 13.05
N GLU A 147 14.49 -0.94 13.85
CA GLU A 147 14.58 0.22 14.72
C GLU A 147 15.80 0.03 15.63
N SER A 148 16.61 1.08 15.80
CA SER A 148 17.98 1.00 16.34
C SER A 148 18.06 0.68 17.84
N LYS A 149 17.39 -0.37 18.31
CA LYS A 149 17.49 -0.89 19.67
C LYS A 149 18.92 -1.29 20.02
N SER A 150 19.74 -1.65 19.03
CA SER A 150 21.16 -1.96 19.20
C SER A 150 22.00 -0.77 19.69
N LEU A 151 21.64 0.46 19.30
CA LEU A 151 22.33 1.68 19.75
C LEU A 151 21.98 2.04 21.20
N GLU A 152 20.74 1.77 21.64
CA GLU A 152 20.34 1.99 23.04
C GLU A 152 20.95 0.96 23.99
N ILE A 153 21.00 -0.32 23.60
CA ILE A 153 21.62 -1.38 24.40
C ILE A 153 23.14 -1.14 24.51
N SER A 154 23.81 -0.74 23.42
CA SER A 154 25.24 -0.39 23.45
C SER A 154 25.53 0.85 24.30
N LYS A 155 24.69 1.88 24.25
CA LYS A 155 24.80 3.06 25.13
C LYS A 155 24.54 2.71 26.60
N ALA A 156 23.55 1.85 26.88
CA ALA A 156 23.22 1.41 28.23
C ALA A 156 24.35 0.56 28.85
N LEU A 157 24.99 -0.30 28.05
CA LEU A 157 26.15 -1.10 28.48
C LEU A 157 27.42 -0.24 28.65
N SER A 158 27.63 0.77 27.80
CA SER A 158 28.75 1.71 27.92
C SER A 158 28.64 2.67 29.10
N LYS A 159 27.42 2.99 29.55
CA LYS A 159 27.18 3.90 30.69
C LYS A 159 27.32 3.22 32.05
N LYS A 160 27.45 1.89 32.06
CA LYS A 160 27.54 1.05 33.27
C LYS A 160 28.98 0.63 33.61
N LYS A 161 29.96 1.15 32.86
CA LYS A 161 31.40 0.92 33.02
C LYS A 161 32.07 2.26 33.32
#